data_AF-A0AA39VJM0-F1
#
_entry.id   AF-A0AA39VJM0-F1
#
_cell.length_a   1.000
_cell.length_b   1.000
_cell.length_c   1.000
_cell.angle_alpha   90.00
_cell.angle_beta   90.00
_cell.angle_gamma   90.00
#
_symmetry.space_group_name_H-M   'P 1'
#
loop_
_entity.id
_entity.type
_entity.pdbx_description
1 polymer ?
#
loop_
_entity_poly.entity_id
_entity_poly.type
_entity_poly.pdbx_seq_one_letter_code
_entity_poly.pdbx_strand_id
1 'polypeptide(L)'
;MLSIGGGGGSYSLSSADDAISVADYLWNNFLGGQSNSRPLGDAVLDGIDFDIEKGEPHYAALARRLSEHSQGGKKVYLTAAPQCPFPDQWLNGALSTGLFD
;
A
#
# COMPACT_ATOMS: atom_id res chain seq x y z
N MET A 1 3.41 1.39 11.12
CA MET A 1 3.37 1.09 9.67
C MET A 1 3.32 -0.41 9.46
N LEU A 2 2.67 -0.86 8.39
CA LEU A 2 2.78 -2.23 7.86
C LEU A 2 3.51 -2.18 6.53
N SER A 3 4.60 -2.94 6.39
CA SER A 3 5.30 -3.06 5.11
C SER A 3 4.70 -4.20 4.28
N ILE A 4 4.48 -3.94 2.99
CA ILE A 4 4.03 -4.93 2.00
C ILE A 4 5.13 -5.21 0.99
N GLY A 5 5.27 -6.49 0.62
CA GLY A 5 6.26 -6.94 -0.34
C GLY A 5 7.42 -7.69 0.30
N GLY A 6 8.64 -7.19 0.10
CA GLY A 6 9.92 -7.78 0.49
C GLY A 6 10.47 -8.82 -0.49
N GLY A 7 11.68 -9.31 -0.21
CA GLY A 7 12.37 -10.28 -1.07
C GLY A 7 11.80 -11.70 -1.04
N GLY A 8 11.04 -12.07 0.00
CA GLY A 8 10.42 -13.39 0.17
C GLY A 8 9.04 -13.52 -0.47
N GLY A 9 8.57 -14.77 -0.64
CA GLY A 9 7.21 -15.07 -1.10
C GLY A 9 6.92 -14.72 -2.56
N SER A 10 5.68 -15.00 -2.96
CA SER A 10 5.12 -14.68 -4.27
C SER A 10 3.96 -13.70 -4.09
N TYR A 11 4.11 -12.51 -4.64
CA TYR A 11 3.07 -11.49 -4.67
C TYR A 11 3.13 -10.73 -5.99
N SER A 12 1.97 -10.25 -6.42
CA SER A 12 1.81 -9.28 -7.49
C SER A 12 0.40 -8.72 -7.38
N LEU A 13 0.18 -7.55 -7.96
CA LEU A 13 -1.16 -7.08 -8.28
C LEU A 13 -1.42 -7.44 -9.74
N SER A 14 -2.61 -7.93 -10.07
CA SER A 14 -2.95 -8.40 -11.42
C SER A 14 -3.58 -7.32 -12.29
N SER A 15 -4.11 -6.26 -11.67
CA SER A 15 -4.78 -5.14 -12.33
C SER A 15 -4.91 -3.95 -11.38
N ALA A 16 -5.41 -2.81 -11.89
CA ALA A 16 -5.76 -1.67 -11.05
C ALA A 16 -6.94 -1.98 -10.11
N ASP A 17 -7.92 -2.78 -10.53
CA ASP A 17 -9.08 -3.15 -9.69
C ASP A 17 -8.66 -4.10 -8.56
N ASP A 18 -7.70 -4.98 -8.83
CA ASP A 18 -7.07 -5.82 -7.82
C ASP A 18 -6.32 -4.96 -6.79
N ALA A 19 -5.57 -3.96 -7.25
CA ALA A 19 -4.90 -2.99 -6.38
C ALA A 19 -5.88 -2.22 -5.49
N ILE A 20 -7.03 -1.78 -6.03
CA ILE A 20 -8.10 -1.12 -5.27
C ILE A 20 -8.67 -2.07 -4.21
N SER A 21 -8.94 -3.32 -4.58
CA SER A 21 -9.45 -4.34 -3.67
C SER A 21 -8.46 -4.62 -2.52
N VAL A 22 -7.16 -4.67 -2.81
CA VAL A 22 -6.11 -4.81 -1.80
C VAL A 22 -6.02 -3.57 -0.90
N ALA A 23 -6.15 -2.35 -1.42
CA ALA A 23 -6.19 -1.14 -0.59
C ALA A 23 -7.37 -1.17 0.40
N ASP A 24 -8.56 -1.56 -0.07
CA ASP A 24 -9.74 -1.65 0.79
C ASP A 24 -9.60 -2.76 1.83
N TYR A 25 -8.95 -3.87 1.48
CA TYR A 25 -8.57 -4.91 2.43
C TYR A 25 -7.61 -4.39 3.51
N LEU A 26 -6.54 -3.69 3.12
CA LEU A 26 -5.57 -3.10 4.06
C LEU A 26 -6.25 -2.09 4.99
N TRP A 27 -7.12 -1.25 4.44
CA TRP A 27 -7.90 -0.29 5.19
C TRP A 27 -8.74 -0.95 6.29
N ASN A 28 -9.52 -1.96 5.91
CA ASN A 28 -10.48 -2.62 6.81
C ASN A 28 -9.82 -3.52 7.86
N ASN A 29 -8.66 -4.11 7.56
CA ASN A 29 -8.04 -5.12 8.42
C ASN A 29 -6.87 -4.59 9.26
N PHE A 30 -6.20 -3.52 8.84
CA PHE A 30 -4.99 -3.01 9.51
C PHE A 30 -5.05 -1.52 9.84
N LEU A 31 -5.85 -0.74 9.12
CA LEU A 31 -5.99 0.70 9.32
C LEU A 31 -7.37 1.03 9.93
N GLY A 32 -7.92 2.20 9.61
CA GLY A 32 -9.09 2.80 10.27
C GLY A 32 -10.44 2.22 9.84
N GLY A 33 -10.47 1.25 8.92
CA GLY A 33 -11.69 0.55 8.55
C GLY A 33 -12.07 -0.54 9.55
N GLN A 34 -13.13 -1.28 9.22
CA GLN A 34 -13.69 -2.32 10.09
C GLN A 34 -13.74 -3.66 9.37
N SER A 35 -13.44 -4.74 10.11
CA SER A 35 -13.51 -6.12 9.64
C SER A 35 -13.87 -7.03 10.81
N ASN A 36 -14.56 -8.13 10.53
CA ASN A 36 -14.93 -9.14 11.54
C ASN A 36 -13.72 -9.92 12.08
N SER A 37 -12.60 -9.91 11.36
CA SER A 37 -11.35 -10.55 11.77
C SER A 37 -10.18 -9.66 11.37
N ARG A 38 -9.46 -9.13 12.36
CA ARG A 38 -8.29 -8.28 12.16
C ARG A 38 -7.04 -9.05 12.55
N PRO A 39 -6.05 -9.23 11.65
CA PRO A 39 -4.86 -10.05 11.94
C PRO A 39 -4.04 -9.58 13.14
N LEU A 40 -4.06 -8.28 13.43
CA LEU A 40 -3.36 -7.67 14.57
C LEU A 40 -4.32 -7.27 15.71
N GLY A 41 -5.52 -7.86 15.75
CA GLY A 41 -6.57 -7.51 16.71
C GLY A 41 -7.01 -6.05 16.57
N ASP A 42 -7.18 -5.37 17.71
CA ASP A 42 -7.70 -3.99 17.77
C ASP A 42 -6.66 -2.92 17.39
N ALA A 43 -5.42 -3.32 17.09
CA ALA A 43 -4.40 -2.38 16.66
C ALA A 43 -4.81 -1.68 15.36
N VAL A 44 -4.64 -0.36 15.33
CA VAL A 44 -4.84 0.46 14.14
C VAL A 44 -3.52 1.10 13.77
N LEU A 45 -2.94 0.68 12.66
CA LEU A 45 -1.66 1.20 12.18
C LEU A 45 -1.83 2.57 11.53
N ASP A 46 -0.73 3.31 11.46
CA ASP A 46 -0.72 4.66 10.91
C ASP A 46 -0.63 4.69 9.37
N GLY A 47 -0.21 3.61 8.73
CA GLY A 47 0.06 3.62 7.29
C GLY A 47 0.70 2.36 6.74
N ILE A 48 0.96 2.40 5.44
CA ILE A 48 1.48 1.30 4.63
C ILE A 48 2.84 1.69 4.02
N ASP A 49 3.80 0.81 4.15
CA ASP A 49 5.12 0.91 3.54
C ASP A 49 5.21 -0.01 2.32
N PHE A 50 5.66 0.52 1.18
CA PHE A 50 5.74 -0.19 -0.09
C PHE A 50 7.19 -0.64 -0.30
N ASP A 51 7.50 -1.84 0.17
CA ASP A 51 8.77 -2.53 -0.06
C ASP A 51 8.63 -3.49 -1.25
N ILE A 52 8.43 -2.93 -2.45
CA ILE A 52 8.08 -3.71 -3.64
C ILE A 52 9.34 -4.09 -4.40
N GLU A 53 9.63 -5.38 -4.45
CA GLU A 53 10.84 -5.93 -5.08
C GLU A 53 10.55 -6.78 -6.33
N LYS A 54 9.28 -7.01 -6.69
CA LYS A 54 8.82 -7.82 -7.84
C LYS A 54 7.34 -7.58 -8.18
N GLY A 55 6.90 -8.10 -9.33
CA GLY A 55 5.48 -8.12 -9.74
C GLY A 55 5.16 -7.10 -10.84
N GLU A 56 3.87 -6.89 -11.09
CA GLU A 56 3.36 -5.96 -12.12
C GLU A 56 3.15 -4.53 -11.58
N PRO A 57 3.23 -3.49 -12.42
CA PRO A 57 3.31 -2.09 -11.99
C PRO A 57 1.94 -1.44 -11.66
N HIS A 58 1.11 -2.07 -10.82
CA HIS A 58 -0.21 -1.54 -10.43
C HIS A 58 -0.25 -0.78 -9.08
N TYR A 59 0.92 -0.55 -8.47
CA TYR A 59 1.03 0.08 -7.15
C TYR A 59 0.61 1.56 -7.09
N ALA A 60 0.58 2.26 -8.22
CA ALA A 60 0.04 3.62 -8.27
C ALA A 60 -1.47 3.66 -7.95
N ALA A 61 -2.23 2.66 -8.39
CA ALA A 61 -3.65 2.54 -8.07
C ALA A 61 -3.85 2.23 -6.57
N LEU A 62 -3.02 1.34 -6.02
CA LEU A 62 -3.00 1.03 -4.59
C LEU A 62 -2.75 2.28 -3.74
N ALA A 63 -1.73 3.07 -4.08
CA ALA A 63 -1.37 4.30 -3.36
C ALA A 63 -2.51 5.34 -3.41
N ARG A 64 -3.11 5.56 -4.59
CA ARG A 64 -4.26 6.48 -4.74
C ARG A 64 -5.43 6.07 -3.87
N ARG A 65 -5.79 4.79 -3.89
CA ARG A 65 -6.92 4.28 -3.11
C ARG A 65 -6.68 4.35 -1.61
N LEU A 66 -5.48 4.05 -1.13
CA LEU A 66 -5.12 4.24 0.28
C LEU A 66 -5.17 5.72 0.69
N SER A 67 -4.72 6.63 -0.18
CA SER A 67 -4.81 8.08 0.08
C SER A 67 -6.25 8.57 0.15
N GLU A 68 -7.18 8.02 -0.64
CA GLU A 68 -8.61 8.38 -0.59
C GLU A 68 -9.21 8.10 0.80
N HIS A 69 -8.80 7.02 1.47
CA HIS A 69 -9.26 6.70 2.83
C HIS A 69 -8.84 7.74 3.88
N SER A 70 -7.85 8.59 3.57
CA SER A 70 -7.46 9.71 4.45
C SER A 70 -8.50 10.83 4.51
N GLN A 71 -9.47 10.86 3.59
CA GLN A 71 -10.45 11.94 3.47
C GLN A 71 -11.51 11.98 4.60
N GLY A 72 -11.47 11.04 5.55
CA GLY A 72 -12.36 10.94 6.72
C GLY A 72 -11.76 11.40 8.06
N GLY A 73 -10.58 12.04 8.05
CA GLY A 73 -9.95 12.64 9.24
C GLY A 73 -8.81 11.83 9.87
N LYS A 74 -8.63 10.56 9.50
CA LYS A 74 -7.43 9.79 9.87
C LYS A 74 -6.50 9.66 8.67
N LYS A 75 -5.40 10.40 8.68
CA LYS A 75 -4.35 10.31 7.66
C LYS A 75 -3.77 8.90 7.63
N VAL A 76 -3.64 8.34 6.43
CA VAL A 76 -2.87 7.13 6.14
C VAL A 76 -1.52 7.57 5.62
N TYR A 77 -0.44 7.23 6.35
CA TYR A 77 0.91 7.50 5.87
C TYR A 77 1.31 6.48 4.79
N LEU A 78 1.98 6.95 3.75
CA LEU A 78 2.48 6.09 2.67
C LEU A 78 4.00 6.27 2.56
N THR A 79 4.76 5.21 2.82
CA THR A 79 6.21 5.20 2.60
C THR A 79 6.57 4.17 1.53
N ALA A 80 7.76 4.30 0.95
CA ALA A 80 8.26 3.38 -0.04
C ALA A 80 9.73 3.08 0.20
N ALA A 81 10.16 1.88 -0.12
CA ALA A 81 11.56 1.45 -0.09
C ALA A 81 12.08 1.18 -1.51
N PRO A 82 12.23 2.22 -2.36
CA PRO A 82 12.83 2.03 -3.68
C PRO A 82 14.30 1.61 -3.56
N GLN A 83 14.77 0.92 -4.59
CA GLN A 83 16.20 0.69 -4.74
C GLN A 83 16.94 2.00 -5.08
N CYS A 84 18.27 1.97 -4.96
CA CYS A 84 19.11 3.12 -5.27
C CYS A 84 19.02 3.63 -6.73
N PRO A 85 18.89 2.77 -7.76
CA PRO A 85 18.77 3.23 -9.15
C PRO A 85 17.49 4.03 -9.41
N PHE A 86 17.60 5.12 -10.16
CA PHE A 86 16.47 6.00 -10.49
C PHE A 86 16.21 6.05 -12.01
N PRO A 87 14.96 5.90 -12.48
CA PRO A 87 13.77 5.60 -11.69
C PRO A 87 13.76 4.16 -11.16
N ASP A 88 13.12 3.93 -10.00
CA ASP A 88 12.96 2.58 -9.44
C ASP A 88 12.09 1.70 -10.35
N GLN A 89 12.49 0.45 -10.57
CA GLN A 89 11.84 -0.45 -11.52
C GLN A 89 10.37 -0.73 -11.18
N TRP A 90 10.03 -0.84 -9.90
CA TRP A 90 8.71 -1.30 -9.44
C TRP A 90 7.86 -0.15 -8.91
N LEU A 91 8.49 0.83 -8.29
CA LEU A 91 7.84 1.90 -7.53
C LEU A 91 7.76 3.22 -8.27
N ASN A 92 8.45 3.41 -9.40
CA ASN A 92 8.41 4.71 -10.10
C ASN A 92 6.99 5.20 -10.40
N GLY A 93 6.09 4.30 -10.81
CA GLY A 93 4.69 4.65 -11.05
C GLY A 93 3.96 5.11 -9.78
N ALA A 94 4.22 4.47 -8.64
CA ALA A 94 3.63 4.83 -7.36
C ALA A 94 4.22 6.14 -6.82
N LEU A 95 5.55 6.28 -6.82
CA LEU A 95 6.26 7.49 -6.38
C LEU A 95 5.84 8.73 -7.18
N SER A 96 5.62 8.58 -8.49
CA SER A 96 5.17 9.66 -9.38
C SER A 96 3.77 10.20 -9.06
N THR A 97 3.01 9.54 -8.17
CA THR A 97 1.71 10.07 -7.71
C THR A 97 1.86 11.27 -6.78
N GLY A 98 3.02 11.45 -6.12
CA GLY A 98 3.24 12.51 -5.13
C GLY A 98 2.47 12.31 -3.83
N LEU A 99 2.00 11.08 -3.54
CA LEU A 99 1.20 10.74 -2.36
C LEU A 99 2.00 10.18 -1.18
N PHE A 100 3.29 9.91 -1.38
CA PHE A 100 4.16 9.33 -0.35
C PHE A 100 4.74 10.42 0.56
N ASP A 101 4.93 10.08 1.83
CA ASP A 101 5.37 10.94 2.94
C ASP A 101 6.90 10.95 3.17
#